data_AF-A0A2A5FZN3-F1
#
_entry.id   AF-A0A2A5FZN3-F1
#
_cell.length_a   1.000
_cell.length_b   1.000
_cell.length_c   1.000
_cell.angle_alpha   90.00
_cell.angle_beta   90.00
_cell.angle_gamma   90.00
#
_symmetry.space_group_name_H-M   'P 1'
#
loop_
_entity.id
_entity.type
_entity.pdbx_description
1 polymer ?
#
loop_
_entity_poly.entity_id
_entity_poly.type
_entity_poly.pdbx_seq_one_letter_code
_entity_poly.pdbx_strand_id
1 'polypeptide(L)'
;MKNKELELKEIWNNKKRNDLKSFISNHSKKQSEDRLLTNKLLSIQYRMEDYIRSENDQKEIFRILDFVKMYLKVLNITKKSLAEYFEMEDSNLHKYLSGERKLNAELAVKLSSFSHTKPEQWYRVQIKNELIKFKKERKNIDDFKKYDFKNFVST
;
A
#
# COMPACT_ATOMS: atom_id res chain seq x y z
N MET A 1 -7.21 30.57 38.85
CA MET A 1 -8.03 30.53 37.62
C MET A 1 -8.60 29.12 37.49
N LYS A 2 -9.92 28.94 37.38
CA LYS A 2 -10.51 27.62 37.14
C LYS A 2 -10.11 27.18 35.71
N ASN A 3 -9.41 26.06 35.58
CA ASN A 3 -9.16 25.45 34.28
C ASN A 3 -10.52 25.05 33.70
N LYS A 4 -10.98 25.78 32.70
CA LYS A 4 -12.20 25.47 31.96
C LYS A 4 -11.84 24.31 31.04
N GLU A 5 -12.35 23.12 31.31
CA GLU A 5 -12.17 21.98 30.42
C GLU A 5 -12.75 22.33 29.05
N LEU A 6 -11.93 22.18 28.00
CA LEU A 6 -12.35 22.41 26.62
C LEU A 6 -13.25 21.28 26.19
N GLU A 7 -14.50 21.59 25.83
CA GLU A 7 -15.40 20.58 25.30
C GLU A 7 -14.97 20.12 23.90
N LEU A 8 -15.12 18.82 23.60
CA LEU A 8 -14.78 18.23 22.31
C LEU A 8 -15.46 18.95 21.12
N LYS A 9 -16.68 19.47 21.34
CA LYS A 9 -17.43 20.24 20.33
C LYS A 9 -16.78 21.60 20.02
N GLU A 10 -16.11 22.21 20.99
CA GLU A 10 -15.36 23.44 20.78
C GLU A 10 -14.03 23.19 20.06
N ILE A 11 -13.44 22.01 20.21
CA ILE A 11 -12.22 21.59 19.51
C ILE A 11 -12.54 21.25 18.04
N TRP A 12 -13.61 20.49 17.80
CA TRP A 12 -13.97 19.97 16.48
C TRP A 12 -15.14 20.70 15.81
N ASN A 13 -15.10 22.03 15.77
CA ASN A 13 -16.13 22.82 15.07
C ASN A 13 -15.76 23.13 13.60
N ASN A 14 -16.78 23.47 12.80
CA ASN A 14 -16.61 23.75 11.37
C ASN A 14 -15.68 24.95 11.10
N LYS A 15 -15.73 25.98 11.95
CA LYS A 15 -14.86 27.16 11.81
C LYS A 15 -13.38 26.77 11.93
N LYS A 16 -13.00 26.07 13.01
CA LYS A 16 -11.63 25.58 13.23
C LYS A 16 -11.16 24.63 12.12
N ARG A 17 -12.04 23.76 11.61
CA ARG A 17 -11.72 22.90 10.44
C ARG A 17 -11.42 23.72 9.20
N ASN A 18 -12.21 24.75 8.91
CA ASN A 18 -12.00 25.64 7.78
C ASN A 18 -10.73 26.50 7.94
N ASP A 19 -10.48 27.00 9.15
CA ASP A 19 -9.27 27.75 9.49
C ASP A 19 -8.02 26.88 9.30
N LEU A 20 -8.05 25.64 9.81
CA LEU A 20 -6.98 24.67 9.61
C LEU A 20 -6.76 24.33 8.14
N LYS A 21 -7.84 24.09 7.37
CA LYS A 21 -7.76 23.83 5.93
C LYS A 21 -7.13 25.01 5.18
N SER A 22 -7.51 26.24 5.55
CA SER A 22 -6.96 27.46 4.96
C SER A 22 -5.49 27.64 5.32
N PHE A 23 -5.11 27.39 6.58
CA PHE A 23 -3.72 27.41 7.03
C PHE A 23 -2.86 26.40 6.27
N ILE A 24 -3.30 25.14 6.17
CA ILE A 24 -2.60 24.09 5.42
C ILE A 24 -2.44 24.49 3.96
N SER A 25 -3.50 25.00 3.31
CA SER A 25 -3.46 25.45 1.92
C SER A 25 -2.45 26.59 1.71
N ASN A 26 -2.48 27.59 2.59
CA ASN A 26 -1.54 28.72 2.54
C ASN A 26 -0.09 28.31 2.78
N HIS A 27 0.15 27.34 3.65
CA HIS A 27 1.49 26.80 3.87
C HIS A 27 1.95 25.94 2.69
N SER A 28 1.07 25.11 2.13
CA SER A 28 1.37 24.28 0.95
C SER A 28 1.78 25.11 -0.26
N LYS A 29 1.16 26.28 -0.47
CA LYS A 29 1.51 27.22 -1.57
C LYS A 29 2.94 27.78 -1.50
N LYS A 30 3.59 27.70 -0.33
CA LYS A 30 4.97 28.18 -0.13
C LYS A 30 6.03 27.10 -0.37
N GLN A 31 5.61 25.86 -0.62
CA GLN A 31 6.53 24.75 -0.83
C GLN A 31 7.09 24.76 -2.24
N SER A 32 8.36 24.34 -2.39
CA SER A 32 8.94 24.07 -3.70
C SER A 32 8.26 22.89 -4.37
N GLU A 33 8.35 22.83 -5.70
CA GLU A 33 7.85 21.70 -6.49
C GLU A 33 8.45 20.37 -6.03
N ASP A 34 9.76 20.31 -5.76
CA ASP A 34 10.43 19.12 -5.23
C ASP A 34 9.85 18.66 -3.90
N ARG A 35 9.48 19.60 -3.02
CA ARG A 35 8.88 19.28 -1.73
C ARG A 35 7.46 18.76 -1.91
N LEU A 36 6.68 19.37 -2.80
CA LEU A 36 5.34 18.90 -3.16
C LEU A 36 5.39 17.50 -3.76
N LEU A 37 6.34 17.23 -4.66
CA LEU A 37 6.57 15.91 -5.23
C LEU A 37 6.94 14.90 -4.14
N THR A 38 7.92 15.22 -3.30
CA THR A 38 8.33 14.37 -2.17
C THR A 38 7.16 14.02 -1.27
N ASN A 39 6.32 15.00 -0.92
CA ASN A 39 5.13 14.78 -0.09
C ASN A 39 4.11 13.84 -0.77
N LYS A 40 3.90 13.98 -2.09
CA LYS A 40 3.04 13.07 -2.86
C LYS A 40 3.61 11.65 -2.86
N LEU A 41 4.91 11.48 -3.05
CA LEU A 41 5.57 10.16 -3.01
C LEU A 41 5.46 9.51 -1.62
N LEU A 42 5.75 10.26 -0.56
CA LEU A 42 5.58 9.82 0.83
C LEU A 42 4.13 9.41 1.13
N SER A 43 3.14 10.12 0.60
CA SER A 43 1.73 9.75 0.78
C SER A 43 1.41 8.36 0.22
N ILE A 44 2.08 7.95 -0.87
CA ILE A 44 1.92 6.62 -1.45
C ILE A 44 2.59 5.57 -0.56
N GLN A 45 3.77 5.88 -0.02
CA GLN A 45 4.48 5.00 0.92
C GLN A 45 3.62 4.73 2.16
N TYR A 46 3.10 5.78 2.81
CA TYR A 46 2.23 5.62 3.98
C TYR A 46 0.97 4.82 3.66
N ARG A 47 0.36 5.07 2.50
CA ARG A 47 -0.80 4.27 2.05
C ARG A 47 -0.45 2.79 1.89
N MET A 48 0.73 2.47 1.36
CA MET A 48 1.21 1.10 1.26
C MET A 48 1.44 0.48 2.63
N GLU A 49 2.04 1.21 3.56
CA GLU A 49 2.25 0.74 4.93
C GLU A 49 0.94 0.49 5.67
N ASP A 50 0.00 1.43 5.58
CA ASP A 50 -1.35 1.29 6.15
C ASP A 50 -2.06 0.09 5.54
N TYR A 51 -1.95 -0.08 4.22
CA TYR A 51 -2.47 -1.26 3.54
C TYR A 51 -1.83 -2.53 4.09
N ILE A 52 -0.51 -2.60 4.25
CA ILE A 52 0.17 -3.79 4.78
C ILE A 52 -0.26 -4.08 6.23
N ARG A 53 -0.33 -3.05 7.08
CA ARG A 53 -0.57 -3.17 8.52
C ARG A 53 -2.00 -3.43 8.88
N SER A 54 -2.97 -3.02 8.05
CA SER A 54 -4.37 -3.18 8.41
C SER A 54 -4.72 -4.66 8.60
N GLU A 55 -5.78 -4.91 9.36
CA GLU A 55 -6.38 -6.23 9.42
C GLU A 55 -7.07 -6.60 8.09
N ASN A 56 -7.43 -7.88 7.95
CA ASN A 56 -7.81 -8.50 6.68
C ASN A 56 -9.25 -8.19 6.22
N ASP A 57 -9.94 -7.30 6.93
CA ASP A 57 -11.35 -6.95 6.67
C ASP A 57 -11.48 -5.70 5.78
N GLN A 58 -10.44 -5.37 5.01
CA GLN A 58 -10.47 -4.24 4.10
C GLN A 58 -11.51 -4.44 2.99
N LYS A 59 -12.31 -3.39 2.76
CA LYS A 59 -13.25 -3.31 1.63
C LYS A 59 -12.56 -3.33 0.28
N GLU A 60 -11.30 -2.90 0.22
CA GLU A 60 -10.55 -2.75 -1.02
C GLU A 60 -9.21 -3.48 -0.93
N ILE A 61 -8.89 -4.26 -1.97
CA ILE A 61 -7.67 -5.08 -2.06
C ILE A 61 -6.74 -4.40 -3.08
N PHE A 62 -5.61 -3.86 -2.61
CA PHE A 62 -4.60 -3.25 -3.48
C PHE A 62 -3.55 -4.26 -3.92
N ARG A 63 -3.32 -4.36 -5.23
CA ARG A 63 -2.19 -5.10 -5.82
C ARG A 63 -0.96 -4.20 -5.92
N ILE A 64 0.19 -4.82 -6.19
CA ILE A 64 1.44 -4.11 -6.50
C ILE A 64 1.21 -3.10 -7.64
N LEU A 65 0.52 -3.50 -8.70
CA LEU A 65 0.17 -2.63 -9.84
C LEU A 65 -0.54 -1.34 -9.41
N ASP A 66 -1.39 -1.39 -8.40
CA ASP A 66 -2.17 -0.22 -7.98
C ASP A 66 -1.27 0.82 -7.32
N PHE A 67 -0.34 0.41 -6.47
CA PHE A 67 0.68 1.32 -5.92
C PHE A 67 1.61 1.85 -7.00
N VAL A 68 2.06 1.01 -7.94
CA VAL A 68 2.88 1.46 -9.07
C VAL A 68 2.15 2.51 -9.89
N LYS A 69 0.86 2.31 -10.21
CA LYS A 69 0.05 3.31 -10.92
C LYS A 69 -0.03 4.65 -10.16
N MET A 70 -0.06 4.64 -8.83
CA MET A 70 -0.01 5.88 -8.04
C MET A 70 1.32 6.61 -8.24
N TYR A 71 2.46 5.91 -8.22
CA TYR A 71 3.77 6.50 -8.50
C TYR A 71 3.86 7.05 -9.92
N LEU A 72 3.46 6.26 -10.92
CA LEU A 72 3.44 6.67 -12.33
C LEU A 72 2.63 7.96 -12.54
N LYS A 73 1.46 8.07 -11.89
CA LYS A 73 0.61 9.26 -11.96
C LYS A 73 1.27 10.48 -11.32
N VAL A 74 1.93 10.32 -10.17
CA VAL A 74 2.60 11.43 -9.48
C VAL A 74 3.82 11.92 -10.24
N LEU A 75 4.57 11.00 -10.85
CA LEU A 75 5.78 11.28 -11.62
C LEU A 75 5.51 11.64 -13.09
N ASN A 76 4.25 11.55 -13.52
CA ASN A 76 3.82 11.76 -14.90
C ASN A 76 4.60 10.90 -15.92
N ILE A 77 4.81 9.63 -15.60
CA ILE A 77 5.48 8.66 -16.47
C ILE A 77 4.55 7.49 -16.82
N THR A 78 4.85 6.81 -17.93
CA THR A 78 4.05 5.67 -18.40
C THR A 78 4.60 4.35 -17.86
N LYS A 79 3.75 3.32 -17.82
CA LYS A 79 4.16 1.95 -17.45
C LYS A 79 5.23 1.41 -18.42
N LYS A 80 5.12 1.75 -19.71
CA LYS A 80 6.10 1.40 -20.74
C LYS A 80 7.47 2.02 -20.46
N SER A 81 7.50 3.31 -20.13
CA SER A 81 8.75 4.00 -19.76
C SER A 81 9.37 3.41 -18.50
N LEU A 82 8.56 3.00 -17.52
CA LEU A 82 9.06 2.28 -16.34
C LEU A 82 9.64 0.91 -16.72
N ALA A 83 9.00 0.17 -17.64
CA ALA A 83 9.50 -1.11 -18.11
C ALA A 83 10.87 -0.96 -18.81
N GLU A 84 11.01 0.04 -19.68
CA GLU A 84 12.27 0.41 -20.31
C GLU A 84 13.34 0.78 -19.27
N TYR A 85 12.99 1.60 -18.28
CA TYR A 85 13.89 1.96 -17.17
C TYR A 85 14.31 0.75 -16.31
N PHE A 86 13.43 -0.23 -16.16
CA PHE A 86 13.71 -1.49 -15.47
C PHE A 86 14.37 -2.53 -16.38
N GLU A 87 14.74 -2.18 -17.61
CA GLU A 87 15.36 -3.07 -18.59
C GLU A 87 14.56 -4.37 -18.77
N MET A 88 13.24 -4.22 -18.91
CA MET A 88 12.32 -5.36 -19.01
C MET A 88 11.17 -5.11 -19.99
N GLU A 89 10.69 -6.20 -20.59
CA GLU A 89 9.49 -6.16 -21.44
C GLU A 89 8.25 -5.67 -20.67
N ASP A 90 7.46 -4.76 -21.27
CA ASP A 90 6.24 -4.20 -20.64
C ASP A 90 5.25 -5.30 -20.23
N SER A 91 5.13 -6.34 -21.07
CA SER A 91 4.28 -7.50 -20.80
C SER A 91 4.78 -8.32 -19.61
N ASN A 92 6.10 -8.43 -19.45
CA ASN A 92 6.71 -9.13 -18.32
C ASN A 92 6.52 -8.33 -17.02
N LEU A 93 6.77 -7.01 -17.07
CA LEU A 93 6.51 -6.12 -15.94
C LEU A 93 5.05 -6.23 -15.51
N HIS A 94 4.13 -6.14 -16.46
CA HIS A 94 2.70 -6.22 -16.16
C HIS A 94 2.34 -7.50 -15.40
N LYS A 95 2.84 -8.67 -15.83
CA LYS A 95 2.56 -9.96 -15.17
C LYS A 95 2.99 -10.00 -13.72
N TYR A 96 4.14 -9.41 -13.38
CA TYR A 96 4.57 -9.32 -11.98
C TYR A 96 3.70 -8.33 -11.19
N LEU A 97 3.45 -7.13 -11.74
CA LEU A 97 2.68 -6.10 -11.05
C LEU A 97 1.21 -6.51 -10.83
N SER A 98 0.61 -7.21 -11.80
CA SER A 98 -0.77 -7.70 -11.74
C SER A 98 -0.95 -8.90 -10.79
N GLY A 99 0.15 -9.56 -10.42
CA GLY A 99 0.15 -10.76 -9.59
C GLY A 99 -0.07 -12.05 -10.38
N GLU A 100 -0.02 -12.02 -11.72
CA GLU A 100 0.03 -13.24 -12.56
C GLU A 100 1.33 -14.02 -12.34
N ARG A 101 2.43 -13.32 -12.04
CA ARG A 101 3.71 -13.88 -11.60
C ARG A 101 4.02 -13.40 -10.20
N LYS A 102 4.56 -14.30 -9.36
CA LYS A 102 5.10 -13.92 -8.04
C LYS A 102 6.26 -12.97 -8.21
N LEU A 103 6.29 -11.91 -7.41
CA LEU A 103 7.37 -10.94 -7.37
C LEU A 103 8.71 -11.64 -7.13
N ASN A 104 9.68 -11.38 -8.01
CA ASN A 104 11.05 -11.87 -7.85
C ASN A 104 11.91 -10.82 -7.12
N ALA A 105 13.09 -11.24 -6.65
CA ALA A 105 13.96 -10.39 -5.84
C ALA A 105 14.47 -9.17 -6.61
N GLU A 106 14.87 -9.36 -7.87
CA GLU A 106 15.37 -8.28 -8.72
C GLU A 106 14.34 -7.17 -8.91
N LEU A 107 13.10 -7.52 -9.22
CA LEU A 107 12.02 -6.55 -9.39
C LEU A 107 11.64 -5.88 -8.06
N ALA A 108 11.66 -6.60 -6.95
CA ALA A 108 11.44 -6.02 -5.63
C ALA A 108 12.50 -4.95 -5.32
N VAL A 109 13.78 -5.20 -5.65
CA VAL A 109 14.87 -4.24 -5.49
C VAL A 109 14.69 -3.05 -6.44
N LYS A 110 14.38 -3.28 -7.74
CA LYS A 110 14.12 -2.21 -8.72
C LYS A 110 12.98 -1.29 -8.25
N LEU A 111 11.86 -1.87 -7.82
CA LEU A 111 10.72 -1.12 -7.26
C LEU A 111 11.12 -0.32 -6.01
N SER A 112 11.93 -0.91 -5.14
CA SER A 112 12.37 -0.27 -3.89
C SER A 112 13.27 0.92 -4.13
N SER A 113 14.27 0.76 -4.99
CA SER A 113 15.16 1.84 -5.41
C SER A 113 14.38 2.97 -6.09
N PHE A 114 13.48 2.63 -7.02
CA PHE A 114 12.66 3.62 -7.73
C PHE A 114 11.73 4.42 -6.81
N SER A 115 11.17 3.78 -5.77
CA SER A 115 10.15 4.38 -4.91
C SER A 115 10.65 4.81 -3.53
N HIS A 116 11.95 4.65 -3.25
CA HIS A 116 12.57 4.85 -1.93
C HIS A 116 11.86 4.09 -0.81
N THR A 117 11.52 2.82 -1.08
CA THR A 117 10.88 1.90 -0.13
C THR A 117 11.81 0.73 0.19
N LYS A 118 11.39 -0.14 1.11
CA LYS A 118 12.13 -1.38 1.41
C LYS A 118 11.61 -2.54 0.54
N PRO A 119 12.48 -3.43 0.01
CA PRO A 119 12.05 -4.60 -0.78
C PRO A 119 10.98 -5.45 -0.11
N GLU A 120 11.07 -5.61 1.21
CA GLU A 120 10.13 -6.38 2.01
C GLU A 120 8.72 -5.79 1.99
N GLN A 121 8.56 -4.47 1.81
CA GLN A 121 7.23 -3.85 1.73
C GLN A 121 6.47 -4.37 0.50
N TRP A 122 7.14 -4.52 -0.64
CA TRP A 122 6.51 -5.06 -1.85
C TRP A 122 6.11 -6.53 -1.70
N TYR A 123 6.96 -7.33 -1.07
CA TYR A 123 6.60 -8.71 -0.71
C TYR A 123 5.41 -8.78 0.24
N ARG A 124 5.37 -7.90 1.24
CA ARG A 124 4.25 -7.85 2.20
C ARG A 124 2.92 -7.53 1.52
N VAL A 125 2.90 -6.69 0.49
CA VAL A 125 1.70 -6.46 -0.33
C VAL A 125 1.24 -7.76 -1.00
N GLN A 126 2.15 -8.50 -1.64
CA GLN A 126 1.80 -9.78 -2.26
C GLN A 126 1.31 -10.81 -1.24
N ILE A 127 2.04 -10.99 -0.15
CA ILE A 127 1.71 -11.95 0.91
C ILE A 127 0.35 -11.63 1.52
N LYS A 128 0.07 -10.34 1.80
CA LYS A 128 -1.24 -9.93 2.30
C LYS A 128 -2.36 -10.32 1.33
N ASN A 129 -2.19 -10.06 0.04
CA ASN A 129 -3.15 -10.45 -0.99
C ASN A 129 -3.36 -11.98 -1.05
N GLU A 130 -2.28 -12.75 -0.99
CA GLU A 130 -2.32 -14.22 -0.95
C GLU A 130 -3.07 -14.71 0.31
N LEU A 131 -2.82 -14.12 1.49
CA LEU A 131 -3.50 -14.47 2.74
C LEU A 131 -5.00 -14.14 2.70
N ILE A 132 -5.38 -13.00 2.11
CA ILE A 132 -6.80 -12.65 1.92
C ILE A 132 -7.49 -13.70 1.04
N LYS A 133 -6.85 -14.13 -0.04
CA LYS A 133 -7.37 -15.18 -0.92
C LYS A 133 -7.49 -16.51 -0.19
N PHE A 134 -6.43 -16.92 0.51
CA PHE A 134 -6.39 -18.15 1.30
C PHE A 134 -7.52 -18.19 2.35
N LYS A 135 -7.77 -17.10 3.07
CA LYS A 135 -8.88 -17.03 4.06
C LYS A 135 -10.25 -17.25 3.42
N LYS A 136 -10.46 -16.82 2.18
CA LYS A 136 -11.71 -17.05 1.44
C LYS A 136 -11.86 -18.52 1.03
N GLU A 137 -10.76 -19.19 0.70
CA GLU A 137 -10.73 -20.61 0.30
C GLU A 137 -10.82 -21.56 1.51
N ARG A 138 -10.39 -21.12 2.70
CA ARG A 138 -10.40 -21.90 3.95
C ARG A 138 -11.78 -22.18 4.56
N LYS A 139 -12.88 -21.88 3.84
CA LYS A 139 -14.25 -22.14 4.31
C LYS A 139 -14.54 -23.63 4.57
N ASN A 140 -13.73 -24.52 4.00
CA ASN A 140 -13.87 -25.97 4.11
C ASN A 140 -12.79 -26.60 4.99
N ILE A 141 -12.32 -25.91 6.03
CA ILE A 141 -11.19 -26.37 6.85
C ILE A 141 -11.43 -27.76 7.48
N ASP A 142 -12.69 -28.10 7.73
CA ASP A 142 -13.09 -29.40 8.29
C ASP A 142 -12.78 -30.57 7.34
N ASP A 143 -12.83 -30.37 6.01
CA ASP A 143 -12.50 -31.39 5.00
C ASP A 143 -11.02 -31.81 5.05
N PHE A 144 -10.17 -30.96 5.65
CA PHE A 144 -8.74 -31.21 5.77
C PHE A 144 -8.33 -31.90 7.07
N LYS A 145 -9.26 -32.10 8.02
CA LYS A 145 -8.98 -32.82 9.29
C LYS A 145 -8.48 -34.24 9.07
N LYS A 146 -8.85 -34.87 7.96
CA LYS A 146 -8.35 -36.21 7.58
C LYS A 146 -6.83 -36.26 7.39
N TYR A 147 -6.19 -35.14 7.06
CA TYR A 147 -4.74 -35.05 6.88
C TYR A 147 -3.98 -34.73 8.19
N ASP A 148 -4.64 -34.76 9.36
CA ASP A 148 -3.95 -34.64 10.64
C ASP A 148 -2.92 -35.77 10.78
N PHE A 149 -1.69 -35.42 11.19
CA PHE A 149 -0.60 -36.38 11.34
C PHE A 149 -0.97 -37.54 12.29
N LYS A 150 -1.87 -37.31 13.25
CA LYS A 150 -2.39 -38.34 14.15
C LYS A 150 -3.07 -39.47 13.38
N ASN A 151 -3.80 -39.16 12.31
CA ASN A 151 -4.43 -40.19 11.48
C ASN A 151 -3.37 -40.99 10.68
N PHE A 152 -2.20 -40.41 10.42
CA PHE A 152 -1.10 -41.07 9.71
C PHE A 152 -0.28 -41.99 10.62
N VAL A 153 0.06 -41.54 11.83
CA VAL A 153 0.92 -42.29 12.77
C VAL A 153 0.18 -43.34 13.61
N SER A 154 -1.16 -43.36 13.55
CA SER A 154 -1.99 -44.34 14.27
C SER A 154 -2.27 -45.60 13.45
N THR A 155 -1.55 -45.81 12.34
CA THR A 155 -1.61 -46.99 11.47
C THR A 155 -0.39 -47.87 11.74
#